data_AF-A0A6N8EFW1-F1
#
_entry.id   AF-A0A6N8EFW1-F1
#
_cell.length_a   1.000
_cell.length_b   1.000
_cell.length_c   1.000
_cell.angle_alpha   90.00
_cell.angle_beta   90.00
_cell.angle_gamma   90.00
#
_symmetry.space_group_name_H-M   'P 1'
#
loop_
_entity.id
_entity.type
_entity.pdbx_description
1 polymer ?
#
loop_
_entity_poly.entity_id
_entity_poly.type
_entity_poly.pdbx_seq_one_letter_code
_entity_poly.pdbx_strand_id
1 'polypeptide(L)'
;MMTLNTDHLRNTLRALESAVARYQLAVAEHEDTDQEVFRMAIVKGFELTQEVCFKLIKRRLKDFGYGGRKLEATPVKELLRLAAQHGLLTLEEVERWFAYRENRNDTAHDYGEAFAEETLALMPDFIRDARGLEARLRAGDADSGGLA
;
A
#
# COMPACT_ATOMS: atom_id res chain seq x y z
N MET A 1 -22.06 -7.45 -1.24
CA MET A 1 -20.73 -6.89 -1.57
C MET A 1 -19.98 -7.89 -2.45
N MET A 2 -19.19 -7.41 -3.41
CA MET A 2 -18.38 -8.29 -4.27
C MET A 2 -17.25 -8.94 -3.46
N THR A 3 -17.01 -10.25 -3.62
CA THR A 3 -15.82 -10.89 -3.06
C THR A 3 -14.58 -10.37 -3.78
N LEU A 4 -13.61 -9.81 -3.03
CA LEU A 4 -12.36 -9.31 -3.61
C LEU A 4 -11.24 -10.32 -3.39
N ASN A 5 -10.61 -10.77 -4.48
CA ASN A 5 -9.36 -11.51 -4.38
C ASN A 5 -8.22 -10.55 -3.96
N THR A 6 -7.67 -10.75 -2.77
CA THR A 6 -6.54 -10.00 -2.21
C THR A 6 -5.20 -10.74 -2.29
N ASP A 7 -5.11 -11.90 -2.94
CA ASP A 7 -3.92 -12.75 -2.96
C ASP A 7 -2.71 -12.03 -3.55
N HIS A 8 -2.92 -11.23 -4.60
CA HIS A 8 -1.84 -10.42 -5.16
C HIS A 8 -1.29 -9.42 -4.14
N LEU A 9 -2.15 -8.71 -3.41
CA LEU A 9 -1.73 -7.79 -2.34
C LEU A 9 -0.99 -8.53 -1.22
N ARG A 10 -1.46 -9.70 -0.83
CA ARG A 10 -0.80 -10.53 0.18
C ARG A 10 0.60 -10.95 -0.27
N ASN A 11 0.77 -11.31 -1.54
CA ASN A 11 2.04 -11.73 -2.09
C ASN A 11 3.02 -10.57 -2.20
N THR A 12 2.57 -9.38 -2.64
CA THR A 12 3.44 -8.19 -2.71
C THR A 12 3.86 -7.74 -1.31
N LEU A 13 2.96 -7.78 -0.33
CA LEU A 13 3.29 -7.47 1.07
C LEU A 13 4.30 -8.46 1.66
N ARG A 14 4.13 -9.77 1.43
CA ARG A 14 5.10 -10.78 1.88
C ARG A 14 6.48 -10.55 1.26
N ALA A 15 6.54 -10.23 -0.03
CA ALA A 15 7.79 -9.94 -0.72
C ALA A 15 8.46 -8.67 -0.15
N LEU A 16 7.68 -7.62 0.10
CA LEU A 16 8.18 -6.37 0.68
C LEU A 16 8.70 -6.57 2.11
N GLU A 17 7.94 -7.24 2.98
CA GLU A 17 8.38 -7.60 4.34
C GLU A 17 9.68 -8.41 4.31
N SER A 18 9.80 -9.37 3.38
CA SER A 18 11.01 -10.16 3.21
C SER A 18 12.19 -9.31 2.77
N ALA A 19 11.99 -8.39 1.82
CA ALA A 19 13.04 -7.49 1.36
C ALA A 19 13.52 -6.56 2.48
N VAL A 20 12.60 -6.00 3.28
CA VAL A 20 12.95 -5.16 4.46
C VAL A 20 13.76 -5.97 5.48
N ALA A 21 13.33 -7.19 5.80
CA ALA A 21 14.06 -8.03 6.76
C ALA A 21 15.47 -8.40 6.25
N ARG A 22 15.61 -8.69 4.95
CA ARG A 22 16.92 -9.00 4.35
C ARG A 22 17.83 -7.79 4.26
N TYR A 23 17.29 -6.62 3.97
CA TYR A 23 18.04 -5.37 4.04
C TYR A 23 18.60 -5.13 5.45
N GLN A 24 17.79 -5.31 6.50
CA GLN A 24 18.24 -5.15 7.89
C GLN A 24 19.37 -6.13 8.26
N LEU A 25 19.30 -7.37 7.78
CA LEU A 25 20.37 -8.35 7.96
C LEU A 25 21.65 -7.92 7.25
N ALA A 26 21.57 -7.52 5.98
CA ALA A 26 22.71 -7.06 5.20
C ALA A 26 23.39 -5.83 5.82
N VAL A 27 22.61 -4.91 6.42
CA VAL A 27 23.15 -3.79 7.20
C VAL A 27 23.92 -4.28 8.43
N ALA A 28 23.38 -5.24 9.17
CA ALA A 28 24.02 -5.79 10.37
C ALA A 28 25.31 -6.57 10.05
N GLU A 29 25.37 -7.19 8.88
CA GLU A 29 26.51 -7.99 8.41
C GLU A 29 27.51 -7.17 7.57
N HIS A 30 27.23 -5.87 7.34
CA HIS A 30 28.03 -4.98 6.50
C HIS A 30 28.20 -5.48 5.05
N GLU A 31 27.13 -6.03 4.48
CA GLU A 31 27.10 -6.54 3.10
C GLU A 31 26.57 -5.47 2.13
N ASP A 32 27.45 -4.62 1.61
CA ASP A 32 27.06 -3.45 0.80
C ASP A 32 26.30 -3.82 -0.49
N THR A 33 26.68 -4.92 -1.16
CA THR A 33 25.99 -5.39 -2.37
C THR A 33 24.55 -5.81 -2.07
N ASP A 34 24.34 -6.55 -0.99
CA ASP A 34 23.02 -7.02 -0.60
C ASP A 34 22.16 -5.85 -0.10
N GLN A 35 22.75 -4.89 0.61
CA GLN A 35 22.08 -3.64 0.98
C GLN A 35 21.53 -2.91 -0.26
N GLU A 36 22.35 -2.75 -1.32
CA GLU A 36 21.91 -2.10 -2.56
C GLU A 36 20.79 -2.89 -3.26
N VAL A 37 20.94 -4.21 -3.38
CA VAL A 37 19.93 -5.09 -4.00
C VAL A 37 18.59 -5.02 -3.27
N PHE A 38 18.60 -5.15 -1.94
CA PHE A 38 17.36 -5.11 -1.17
C PHE A 38 16.75 -3.71 -1.10
N ARG A 39 17.56 -2.66 -1.11
CA ARG A 39 17.09 -1.27 -1.24
C ARG A 39 16.26 -1.07 -2.51
N MET A 40 16.76 -1.52 -3.66
CA MET A 40 16.01 -1.47 -4.93
C MET A 40 14.73 -2.32 -4.88
N ALA A 41 14.81 -3.51 -4.28
CA ALA A 41 13.65 -4.39 -4.13
C ALA A 41 12.56 -3.77 -3.24
N ILE A 42 12.93 -3.06 -2.18
CA ILE A 42 12.01 -2.35 -1.27
C ILE A 42 11.31 -1.21 -1.99
N VAL A 43 12.07 -0.35 -2.70
CA VAL A 43 11.49 0.74 -3.49
C VAL A 43 10.48 0.18 -4.49
N LYS A 44 10.84 -0.88 -5.22
CA LYS A 44 9.92 -1.46 -6.20
C LYS A 44 8.71 -2.13 -5.55
N GLY A 45 8.92 -2.82 -4.43
CA GLY A 45 7.86 -3.47 -3.66
C GLY A 45 6.87 -2.46 -3.08
N PHE A 46 7.35 -1.31 -2.61
CA PHE A 46 6.54 -0.19 -2.14
C PHE A 46 5.62 0.36 -3.24
N GLU A 47 6.18 0.68 -4.41
CA GLU A 47 5.41 1.14 -5.56
C GLU A 47 4.31 0.15 -5.97
N LEU A 48 4.69 -1.13 -6.13
CA LEU A 48 3.80 -2.17 -6.58
C LEU A 48 2.67 -2.38 -5.56
N THR A 49 3.00 -2.40 -4.27
CA THR A 49 2.01 -2.59 -3.20
C THR A 49 1.02 -1.43 -3.16
N GLN A 50 1.47 -0.17 -3.28
CA GLN A 50 0.58 0.99 -3.40
C GLN A 50 -0.38 0.86 -4.58
N GLU A 51 0.13 0.49 -5.76
CA GLU A 51 -0.69 0.34 -6.97
C GLU A 51 -1.79 -0.71 -6.78
N VAL A 52 -1.45 -1.86 -6.18
CA VAL A 52 -2.40 -2.92 -5.89
C VAL A 52 -3.45 -2.47 -4.88
N CYS A 53 -3.06 -1.77 -3.82
CA CYS A 53 -3.98 -1.19 -2.83
C CYS A 53 -4.99 -0.25 -3.50
N PHE A 54 -4.55 0.70 -4.33
CA PHE A 54 -5.46 1.63 -5.01
C PHE A 54 -6.40 0.93 -6.00
N LYS A 55 -5.91 -0.09 -6.72
CA LYS A 55 -6.76 -0.93 -7.58
C LYS A 55 -7.86 -1.64 -6.77
N LEU A 56 -7.53 -2.19 -5.61
CA LEU A 56 -8.50 -2.87 -4.76
C LEU A 56 -9.48 -1.90 -4.09
N ILE A 57 -9.03 -0.73 -3.63
CA ILE A 57 -9.90 0.35 -3.13
C ILE A 57 -10.92 0.73 -4.21
N LYS A 58 -10.47 1.02 -5.44
CA LYS A 58 -11.38 1.34 -6.55
C LYS A 58 -12.39 0.22 -6.79
N ARG A 59 -11.96 -1.05 -6.76
CA ARG A 59 -12.88 -2.19 -6.92
C ARG A 59 -13.92 -2.23 -5.80
N ARG A 60 -13.50 -2.07 -4.55
CA ARG A 60 -14.41 -2.05 -3.41
C ARG A 60 -15.38 -0.88 -3.45
N LEU A 61 -14.93 0.30 -3.89
CA LEU A 61 -15.79 1.48 -4.04
C LEU A 61 -16.95 1.27 -5.03
N LYS A 62 -16.84 0.35 -5.99
CA LYS A 62 -17.97 0.04 -6.89
C LYS A 62 -19.17 -0.55 -6.14
N ASP A 63 -18.96 -1.25 -5.03
CA ASP A 63 -20.04 -1.80 -4.20
C ASP A 63 -20.89 -0.70 -3.54
N PHE A 64 -20.33 0.52 -3.38
CA PHE A 64 -21.02 1.68 -2.85
C PHE A 64 -21.62 2.58 -3.94
N GLY A 65 -21.77 2.08 -5.17
CA GLY A 65 -22.45 2.77 -6.27
C GLY A 65 -21.56 3.71 -7.10
N TYR A 66 -20.24 3.72 -6.89
CA TYR A 66 -19.35 4.56 -7.68
C TYR A 66 -19.08 3.93 -9.07
N GLY A 67 -19.33 4.71 -10.11
CA GLY A 67 -19.10 4.27 -11.50
C GLY A 67 -17.61 4.08 -11.81
N GLY A 68 -17.27 2.99 -12.50
CA GLY A 68 -15.88 2.63 -12.81
C GLY A 68 -15.09 3.73 -13.53
N ARG A 69 -15.67 4.37 -14.56
CA ARG A 69 -15.01 5.47 -15.29
C ARG A 69 -14.70 6.66 -14.37
N LYS A 70 -15.61 6.99 -13.45
CA LYS A 70 -15.40 8.07 -12.47
C LYS A 70 -14.25 7.73 -11.54
N LEU A 71 -14.21 6.50 -11.02
CA LEU A 71 -13.13 6.04 -10.13
C LEU A 71 -11.77 6.02 -10.82
N GLU A 72 -11.69 5.68 -12.10
CA GLU A 72 -10.42 5.73 -12.83
C GLU A 72 -9.90 7.15 -13.03
N ALA A 73 -10.80 8.12 -13.24
CA ALA A 73 -10.45 9.55 -13.33
C ALA A 73 -10.27 10.23 -11.96
N THR A 74 -10.51 9.53 -10.85
CA THR A 74 -10.44 10.11 -9.50
C THR A 74 -8.97 10.26 -9.07
N PRO A 75 -8.52 11.46 -8.69
CA PRO A 75 -7.18 11.67 -8.14
C PRO A 75 -6.95 10.84 -6.87
N VAL A 76 -5.72 10.37 -6.65
CA VAL A 76 -5.39 9.48 -5.51
C VAL A 76 -5.78 10.09 -4.16
N LYS A 77 -5.53 11.38 -3.94
CA LYS A 77 -5.91 12.04 -2.68
C LYS A 77 -7.42 11.97 -2.43
N GLU A 78 -8.23 12.10 -3.48
CA GLU A 78 -9.68 11.98 -3.39
C GLU A 78 -10.13 10.52 -3.23
N LEU A 79 -9.48 9.58 -3.93
CA LEU A 79 -9.74 8.15 -3.79
C LEU A 79 -9.55 7.67 -2.33
N LEU A 80 -8.52 8.17 -1.65
CA LEU A 80 -8.23 7.86 -0.25
C LEU A 80 -9.28 8.43 0.70
N ARG A 81 -9.78 9.65 0.45
CA ARG A 81 -10.89 10.23 1.23
C ARG A 81 -12.17 9.42 1.06
N LEU A 82 -12.49 8.99 -0.16
CA LEU A 82 -13.61 8.09 -0.42
C LEU A 82 -13.43 6.76 0.31
N ALA A 83 -12.22 6.22 0.34
CA ALA A 83 -11.93 4.99 1.09
C ALA A 83 -12.22 5.17 2.60
N ALA A 84 -11.85 6.32 3.19
CA ALA A 84 -12.18 6.62 4.58
C ALA A 84 -13.68 6.80 4.83
N GLN A 85 -14.39 7.46 3.92
CA GLN A 85 -15.85 7.64 4.02
C GLN A 85 -16.60 6.31 4.13
N HIS A 86 -16.07 5.24 3.53
CA HIS A 86 -16.65 3.90 3.53
C HIS A 86 -15.94 2.93 4.49
N GLY A 87 -15.16 3.44 5.45
CA GLY A 87 -14.54 2.64 6.50
C GLY A 87 -13.40 1.71 6.04
N LEU A 88 -12.89 1.88 4.81
CA LEU A 88 -11.74 1.12 4.32
C LEU A 88 -10.42 1.63 4.92
N LEU A 89 -10.40 2.91 5.27
CA LEU A 89 -9.29 3.59 5.96
C LEU A 89 -9.85 4.46 7.10
N THR A 90 -9.04 4.69 8.11
CA THR A 90 -9.24 5.75 9.11
C THR A 90 -8.72 7.09 8.59
N LEU A 91 -9.06 8.20 9.25
CA LEU A 91 -8.55 9.52 8.87
C LEU A 91 -7.03 9.59 9.09
N GLU A 92 -6.53 9.02 10.18
CA GLU A 92 -5.09 8.96 10.46
C GLU A 92 -4.34 8.11 9.42
N GLU A 93 -4.95 7.00 8.96
CA GLU A 93 -4.38 6.24 7.84
C GLU A 93 -4.36 7.07 6.56
N VAL A 94 -5.42 7.82 6.23
CA VAL A 94 -5.44 8.68 5.02
C VAL A 94 -4.29 9.68 5.01
N GLU A 95 -4.00 10.32 6.14
CA GLU A 95 -2.87 11.25 6.27
C GLU A 95 -1.53 10.55 5.99
N ARG A 96 -1.31 9.36 6.55
CA ARG A 96 -0.11 8.56 6.26
C ARG A 96 -0.05 8.11 4.79
N TRP A 97 -1.18 7.74 4.20
CA TRP A 97 -1.27 7.40 2.78
C TRP A 97 -0.97 8.59 1.85
N PHE A 98 -1.23 9.82 2.27
CA PHE A 98 -0.75 11.01 1.55
C PHE A 98 0.76 11.10 1.57
N ALA A 99 1.40 10.91 2.74
CA ALA A 99 2.85 10.91 2.85
C ALA A 99 3.50 9.81 1.99
N TYR A 100 2.96 8.59 2.00
CA TYR A 100 3.45 7.50 1.15
C TYR A 100 3.34 7.83 -0.35
N ARG A 101 2.29 8.55 -0.75
CA ARG A 101 2.06 8.91 -2.16
C ARG A 101 2.97 10.04 -2.62
N GLU A 102 3.24 10.99 -1.73
CA GLU A 102 4.17 12.11 -1.96
C GLU A 102 5.59 11.55 -2.14
N ASN A 103 6.07 10.73 -1.21
CA ASN A 103 7.37 10.06 -1.34
C ASN A 103 7.49 9.27 -2.66
N ARG A 104 6.44 8.53 -3.10
CA ARG A 104 6.44 7.85 -4.42
C ARG A 104 6.65 8.79 -5.62
N ASN A 105 6.10 10.00 -5.57
CA ASN A 105 6.28 10.95 -6.69
C ASN A 105 7.73 11.42 -6.77
N ASP A 106 8.39 11.54 -5.62
CA ASP A 106 9.78 11.97 -5.55
C ASP A 106 10.73 10.83 -5.98
N THR A 107 10.36 9.56 -5.69
CA THR A 107 11.11 8.36 -6.13
C THR A 107 11.28 8.24 -7.64
N ALA A 108 10.27 8.66 -8.39
CA ALA A 108 10.26 8.51 -9.84
C ALA A 108 11.23 9.48 -10.54
N HIS A 109 11.69 10.52 -9.82
CA HIS A 109 12.51 11.59 -10.37
C HIS A 109 13.97 11.55 -9.89
N ASP A 110 14.26 10.94 -8.73
CA ASP A 110 15.61 10.97 -8.13
C ASP A 110 16.02 9.58 -7.60
N TYR A 111 16.79 8.82 -8.40
CA TYR A 111 17.31 7.49 -8.03
C TYR A 111 18.58 7.60 -7.15
N GLY A 112 18.60 8.52 -6.19
CA GLY A 112 19.73 8.74 -5.28
C GLY A 112 19.67 7.87 -4.01
N GLU A 113 20.82 7.73 -3.33
CA GLU A 113 20.94 6.99 -2.06
C GLU A 113 20.09 7.59 -0.93
N ALA A 114 20.04 8.92 -0.82
CA ALA A 114 19.21 9.63 0.17
C ALA A 114 17.71 9.31 0.04
N PHE A 115 17.23 9.08 -1.18
CA PHE A 115 15.82 8.82 -1.46
C PHE A 115 15.36 7.45 -0.91
N ALA A 116 16.26 6.47 -0.95
CA ALA A 116 15.97 5.16 -0.41
C ALA A 116 15.85 5.13 1.11
N GLU A 117 16.62 5.96 1.82
CA GLU A 117 16.54 6.08 3.28
C GLU A 117 15.19 6.64 3.73
N GLU A 118 14.67 7.64 3.03
CA GLU A 118 13.32 8.16 3.29
C GLU A 118 12.24 7.11 3.07
N THR A 119 12.34 6.34 1.98
CA THR A 119 11.41 5.24 1.71
C THR A 119 11.49 4.17 2.80
N LEU A 120 12.71 3.79 3.20
CA LEU A 120 12.97 2.79 4.23
C LEU A 120 12.34 3.20 5.58
N ALA A 121 12.44 4.48 5.95
CA ALA A 121 11.84 5.00 7.18
C ALA A 121 10.31 4.85 7.23
N LEU A 122 9.64 4.90 6.07
CA LEU A 122 8.18 4.74 5.98
C LEU A 122 7.71 3.28 6.04
N MET A 123 8.59 2.31 5.81
CA MET A 123 8.21 0.91 5.62
C MET A 123 7.44 0.28 6.79
N PRO A 124 7.80 0.50 8.07
CA PRO A 124 7.07 -0.10 9.19
C PRO A 124 5.59 0.32 9.21
N ASP A 125 5.32 1.62 9.07
CA ASP A 125 3.95 2.15 9.07
C ASP A 125 3.20 1.77 7.78
N PHE A 126 3.88 1.82 6.62
CA PHE A 126 3.27 1.43 5.35
C PHE A 126 2.82 -0.02 5.34
N ILE A 127 3.68 -0.95 5.78
CA ILE A 127 3.36 -2.38 5.85
C ILE A 127 2.17 -2.60 6.80
N ARG A 128 2.17 -1.97 7.98
CA ARG A 128 1.05 -2.05 8.93
C ARG A 128 -0.25 -1.57 8.30
N ASP A 129 -0.25 -0.39 7.68
CA ASP A 129 -1.46 0.21 7.13
C ASP A 129 -1.98 -0.58 5.91
N ALA A 130 -1.09 -1.07 5.05
CA ALA A 130 -1.45 -1.90 3.91
C ALA A 130 -1.99 -3.28 4.33
N ARG A 131 -1.46 -3.87 5.42
CA ARG A 131 -2.02 -5.08 6.06
C ARG A 131 -3.40 -4.82 6.64
N GLY A 132 -3.59 -3.70 7.33
CA GLY A 132 -4.89 -3.28 7.85
C GLY A 132 -5.93 -3.12 6.74
N LEU A 133 -5.54 -2.46 5.64
CA LEU A 133 -6.37 -2.34 4.45
C LEU A 133 -6.70 -3.71 3.82
N GLU A 134 -5.72 -4.61 3.65
CA GLU A 134 -5.97 -5.97 3.14
C GLU A 134 -6.99 -6.72 3.99
N ALA A 135 -6.83 -6.63 5.32
CA ALA A 135 -7.74 -7.26 6.26
C ALA A 135 -9.17 -6.71 6.13
N ARG A 136 -9.36 -5.38 6.03
CA ARG A 136 -10.68 -4.76 5.83
C ARG A 136 -11.29 -5.08 4.47
N LEU A 137 -10.47 -5.07 3.41
CA LEU A 137 -10.90 -5.44 2.05
C LEU A 137 -11.39 -6.88 1.98
N ARG A 138 -10.77 -7.79 2.74
CA ARG A 138 -11.22 -9.18 2.89
C ARG A 138 -12.39 -9.32 3.88
N ALA A 139 -12.40 -8.58 4.99
CA ALA A 139 -13.46 -8.66 6.01
C ALA A 139 -14.79 -8.08 5.53
N GLY A 140 -14.78 -7.17 4.54
CA GLY A 140 -15.98 -6.79 3.79
C GLY A 140 -16.72 -7.97 3.14
N ASP A 141 -16.14 -9.18 3.19
CA ASP A 141 -16.78 -10.44 2.82
C ASP A 141 -17.69 -11.03 3.94
N ALA A 142 -17.61 -10.56 5.19
CA ALA A 142 -18.23 -11.20 6.36
C ALA A 142 -19.46 -10.48 6.95
N ASP A 143 -19.69 -9.20 6.63
CA ASP A 143 -20.69 -8.37 7.33
C ASP A 143 -22.06 -8.26 6.61
N SER A 144 -22.33 -9.10 5.62
CA SER A 144 -23.64 -9.15 4.94
C SER A 144 -24.68 -10.05 5.63
N GLY A 145 -24.46 -10.45 6.88
CA GLY A 145 -25.33 -11.37 7.63
C GLY A 145 -26.10 -10.78 8.81
N GLY A 146 -25.98 -9.47 9.10
CA GLY A 146 -26.48 -8.90 10.35
C GLY A 146 -27.10 -7.53 10.18
N LEU A 147 -28.26 -7.45 9.52
CA LEU A 147 -29.28 -6.42 9.75
C LEU A 147 -30.61 -6.96 9.19
N ALA A 148 -31.30 -7.72 10.04
CA ALA A 148 -32.73 -8.00 9.96
C ALA A 148 -33.37 -7.46 11.24
#